data_AF-A0A357C3Q2-F1
#
_entry.id   AF-A0A357C3Q2-F1
#
_cell.length_a   1.000
_cell.length_b   1.000
_cell.length_c   1.000
_cell.angle_alpha   90.00
_cell.angle_beta   90.00
_cell.angle_gamma   90.00
#
_symmetry.space_group_name_H-M   'P 1'
#
loop_
_entity.id
_entity.type
_entity.pdbx_description
1 polymer ?
#
loop_
_entity_poly.entity_id
_entity_poly.type
_entity_poly.pdbx_seq_one_letter_code
_entity_poly.pdbx_strand_id
1 'polypeptide(L)'
;MVFIKEKLKEYNLNTDNLDYREFVIAAGNSHIIGFGRLRKTGQMYEIGCVTVVEGKRRKGIGSIIVKHLIEQAPVKMVYVITDMADYFRKLGFVEMKEIAKELMDALDTTCRVTGKSDNVIMVH
;
A
#
# COMPACT_ATOMS: atom_id res chain seq x y z
N MET A 1 -10.04 -3.17 -15.06
CA MET A 1 -8.79 -2.68 -14.42
C MET A 1 -8.09 -1.54 -15.17
N VAL A 2 -8.61 -0.99 -16.28
CA VAL A 2 -7.90 0.02 -17.09
C VAL A 2 -7.50 1.26 -16.26
N PHE A 3 -8.44 1.85 -15.52
CA PHE A 3 -8.18 3.00 -14.65
C PHE A 3 -7.05 2.78 -13.63
N ILE A 4 -7.04 1.64 -12.93
CA ILE A 4 -6.02 1.33 -11.91
C ILE A 4 -4.66 1.21 -12.59
N LYS A 5 -4.58 0.49 -13.72
CA LYS A 5 -3.32 0.30 -14.46
C LYS A 5 -2.77 1.62 -14.99
N GLU A 6 -3.61 2.51 -15.49
CA GLU A 6 -3.22 3.85 -15.92
C GLU A 6 -2.68 4.68 -14.76
N LYS A 7 -3.38 4.68 -13.62
CA LYS A 7 -2.93 5.42 -12.43
C LYS A 7 -1.65 4.86 -11.82
N LEU A 8 -1.47 3.53 -11.79
CA LEU A 8 -0.21 2.93 -11.35
C LEU A 8 0.96 3.39 -12.23
N LYS A 9 0.78 3.44 -13.55
CA LYS A 9 1.80 3.97 -14.48
C LYS A 9 2.06 5.45 -14.25
N GLU A 10 1.02 6.27 -14.12
CA GLU A 10 1.12 7.71 -13.86
C GLU A 10 1.94 8.02 -12.59
N TYR A 11 1.80 7.20 -11.55
CA TYR A 11 2.52 7.35 -10.29
C TYR A 11 3.82 6.52 -10.21
N ASN A 12 4.29 5.92 -11.32
CA ASN A 12 5.48 5.05 -11.36
C ASN A 12 5.47 3.91 -10.33
N LEU A 13 4.29 3.34 -10.07
CA LEU A 13 4.08 2.23 -9.16
C LEU A 13 4.24 0.88 -9.89
N ASN A 14 4.58 -0.17 -9.15
CA ASN A 14 4.78 -1.50 -9.71
C ASN A 14 3.49 -2.03 -10.37
N THR A 15 3.61 -2.42 -11.65
CA THR A 15 2.52 -3.00 -12.45
C THR A 15 2.68 -4.49 -12.74
N ASP A 16 3.62 -5.16 -12.09
CA ASP A 16 3.89 -6.59 -12.27
C ASP A 16 2.85 -7.43 -11.53
N ASN A 17 2.46 -8.55 -12.14
CA ASN A 17 1.52 -9.54 -11.59
C ASN A 17 0.27 -8.94 -10.94
N LEU A 18 -0.42 -8.02 -11.64
CA LEU A 18 -1.64 -7.40 -11.12
C LEU A 18 -2.79 -8.41 -11.06
N ASP A 19 -3.26 -8.71 -9.87
CA ASP A 19 -4.51 -9.45 -9.63
C ASP A 19 -5.57 -8.50 -9.07
N TYR A 20 -6.75 -8.42 -9.71
CA TYR A 20 -7.83 -7.53 -9.27
C TYR A 20 -8.31 -7.84 -7.84
N ARG A 21 -8.14 -9.08 -7.37
CA ARG A 21 -8.54 -9.52 -6.03
C ARG A 21 -7.68 -8.92 -4.93
N GLU A 22 -6.52 -8.37 -5.28
CA GLU A 22 -5.64 -7.66 -4.36
C GLU A 22 -6.02 -6.19 -4.20
N PHE A 23 -7.02 -5.68 -4.94
CA PHE A 23 -7.36 -4.26 -4.94
C PHE A 23 -8.65 -3.94 -4.22
N VAL A 24 -8.60 -2.89 -3.41
CA VAL A 24 -9.76 -2.20 -2.85
C VAL A 24 -9.94 -0.88 -3.60
N ILE A 25 -11.19 -0.54 -3.89
CA ILE A 25 -11.56 0.68 -4.61
C ILE A 25 -12.43 1.56 -3.72
N ALA A 26 -12.06 2.83 -3.59
CA ALA A 26 -12.93 3.87 -3.07
C ALA A 26 -13.67 4.54 -4.24
N ALA A 27 -14.99 4.47 -4.22
CA ALA A 27 -15.86 5.10 -5.23
C ALA A 27 -16.75 6.17 -4.60
N GLY A 28 -16.99 7.27 -5.33
CA GLY A 28 -17.93 8.33 -4.94
C GLY A 28 -18.58 8.95 -6.17
N ASN A 29 -19.90 9.15 -6.11
CA ASN A 29 -20.71 9.63 -7.24
C ASN A 29 -20.41 8.90 -8.56
N SER A 30 -20.33 7.57 -8.51
CA SER A 30 -20.03 6.69 -9.66
C SER A 30 -18.63 6.84 -10.27
N HIS A 31 -17.71 7.53 -9.59
CA HIS A 31 -16.31 7.66 -10.03
C HIS A 31 -15.36 7.01 -9.03
N ILE A 32 -14.28 6.41 -9.54
CA ILE A 32 -13.18 5.94 -8.69
C ILE A 32 -12.42 7.17 -8.19
N ILE A 33 -12.37 7.33 -6.86
CA ILE A 33 -11.72 8.46 -6.18
C ILE A 33 -10.44 8.03 -5.45
N GLY A 34 -10.22 6.73 -5.30
CA GLY A 34 -8.98 6.16 -4.82
C GLY A 34 -8.99 4.64 -4.90
N PHE A 35 -7.83 4.03 -4.67
CA PHE A 35 -7.68 2.59 -4.57
C PHE A 35 -6.47 2.25 -3.70
N GLY A 36 -6.39 1.02 -3.24
CA GLY A 36 -5.19 0.48 -2.64
C GLY A 36 -5.04 -1.00 -2.94
N ARG A 37 -3.83 -1.51 -2.74
CA ARG A 37 -3.47 -2.90 -3.03
C ARG A 37 -2.99 -3.59 -1.77
N LEU A 38 -3.56 -4.74 -1.45
CA LEU A 38 -3.09 -5.69 -0.45
C LEU A 38 -2.50 -6.90 -1.17
N ARG A 39 -1.18 -7.04 -1.12
CA ARG A 39 -0.46 -8.11 -1.80
C ARG A 39 -0.01 -9.17 -0.80
N LYS A 40 0.01 -10.43 -1.23
CA LYS A 40 0.66 -11.52 -0.49
C LYS A 40 2.10 -11.71 -0.98
N THR A 41 3.04 -11.73 -0.05
CA THR A 41 4.46 -11.98 -0.30
C THR A 41 4.92 -13.07 0.67
N GLY A 42 5.14 -14.28 0.15
CA GLY A 42 5.38 -15.46 1.00
C GLY A 42 4.21 -15.74 1.93
N GLN A 43 4.45 -15.68 3.25
CA GLN A 43 3.41 -15.82 4.29
C GLN A 43 2.89 -14.47 4.81
N MET A 44 3.34 -13.36 4.24
CA MET A 44 3.09 -12.01 4.73
C MET A 44 2.13 -11.27 3.80
N TYR A 45 1.46 -10.27 4.36
CA TYR A 45 0.58 -9.37 3.61
C TYR A 45 1.12 -7.94 3.72
N GLU A 46 1.20 -7.27 2.58
CA GLU A 46 1.71 -5.91 2.48
C GLU A 46 0.71 -4.99 1.77
N ILE A 47 0.65 -3.74 2.21
CA ILE A 47 -0.01 -2.68 1.46
C ILE A 47 0.97 -2.20 0.38
N GLY A 48 0.78 -2.69 -0.85
CA GLY A 48 1.67 -2.39 -1.97
C GLY A 48 1.46 -0.99 -2.57
N CYS A 49 0.26 -0.43 -2.44
CA CYS A 49 0.01 0.98 -2.75
C CYS A 49 -1.28 1.50 -2.12
N VAL A 50 -1.35 2.81 -1.92
CA VAL A 50 -2.58 3.56 -1.61
C VAL A 50 -2.56 4.84 -2.40
N THR A 51 -3.54 5.01 -3.28
CA THR A 51 -3.60 6.12 -4.21
C THR A 51 -4.96 6.80 -4.10
N VAL A 52 -4.95 8.12 -3.89
CA VAL A 52 -6.14 8.96 -3.91
C VAL A 52 -5.99 10.00 -5.00
N VAL A 53 -7.02 10.15 -5.84
CA VAL A 53 -7.07 11.16 -6.90
C VAL A 53 -6.81 12.53 -6.30
N GLU A 54 -5.97 13.34 -6.93
CA GLU A 54 -5.40 14.56 -6.36
C GLU A 54 -6.46 15.52 -5.76
N GLY A 55 -7.50 15.84 -6.53
CA GLY A 55 -8.62 16.70 -6.07
C GLY A 55 -9.51 16.11 -4.97
N LYS A 56 -9.26 14.86 -4.56
CA LYS A 56 -9.97 14.14 -3.50
C LYS A 56 -9.07 13.87 -2.27
N ARG A 57 -7.79 14.25 -2.30
CA ARG A 57 -6.86 14.12 -1.16
C ARG A 57 -7.28 15.00 0.02
N ARG A 58 -6.70 14.71 1.20
CA ARG A 58 -6.99 15.39 2.48
C ARG A 58 -8.45 15.31 2.96
N LYS A 59 -9.20 14.32 2.47
CA LYS A 59 -10.60 14.04 2.86
C LYS A 59 -10.77 12.72 3.62
N GLY A 60 -9.67 12.14 4.13
CA GLY A 60 -9.71 10.85 4.83
C GLY A 60 -9.89 9.60 3.94
N ILE A 61 -9.97 9.76 2.61
CA ILE A 61 -10.17 8.61 1.70
C ILE A 61 -9.05 7.58 1.81
N GLY A 62 -7.79 8.04 1.87
CA GLY A 62 -6.64 7.14 1.99
C GLY A 62 -6.68 6.32 3.28
N SER A 63 -7.12 6.92 4.40
CA SER A 63 -7.17 6.21 5.68
C SER A 63 -8.31 5.19 5.69
N ILE A 64 -9.43 5.49 5.04
CA ILE A 64 -10.52 4.53 4.83
C ILE A 64 -10.03 3.34 4.00
N ILE A 65 -9.31 3.59 2.91
CA ILE A 65 -8.72 2.52 2.08
C ILE A 65 -7.78 1.65 2.92
N VAL A 66 -6.84 2.24 3.65
CA VAL A 66 -5.89 1.51 4.50
C VAL A 66 -6.60 0.63 5.53
N LYS A 67 -7.58 1.19 6.25
CA LYS A 67 -8.36 0.43 7.24
C LYS A 67 -9.06 -0.76 6.61
N HIS A 68 -9.68 -0.56 5.45
CA HIS A 68 -10.37 -1.65 4.75
C HIS A 68 -9.40 -2.75 4.28
N LEU A 69 -8.20 -2.38 3.82
CA LEU A 69 -7.17 -3.36 3.44
C LEU A 69 -6.73 -4.20 4.66
N ILE A 70 -6.57 -3.57 5.84
CA ILE A 70 -6.22 -4.28 7.08
C ILE A 70 -7.35 -5.21 7.50
N GLU A 71 -8.60 -4.76 7.46
CA GLU A 71 -9.78 -5.56 7.80
C GLU A 71 -9.94 -6.79 6.88
N GLN A 72 -9.57 -6.68 5.60
CA GLN A 72 -9.63 -7.78 4.64
C GLN A 72 -8.44 -8.74 4.72
N ALA A 73 -7.35 -8.35 5.40
CA ALA A 73 -6.18 -9.21 5.49
C ALA A 73 -6.51 -10.47 6.31
N PRO A 74 -6.19 -11.68 5.83
CA PRO A 74 -6.46 -12.92 6.56
C PRO A 74 -5.44 -13.19 7.68
N VAL A 75 -4.65 -12.18 8.04
CA VAL A 75 -3.54 -12.26 9.00
C VAL A 75 -3.61 -11.08 9.95
N LYS A 76 -3.00 -11.23 11.13
CA LYS A 76 -2.97 -10.18 12.15
C LYS A 76 -1.98 -9.06 11.88
N MET A 77 -0.94 -9.34 11.09
CA MET A 77 0.15 -8.40 10.81
C MET A 77 0.11 -8.00 9.34
N VAL A 78 -0.02 -6.71 9.09
CA VAL A 78 0.04 -6.13 7.74
C VAL A 78 1.19 -5.15 7.66
N TYR A 79 2.03 -5.31 6.64
CA TYR A 79 3.24 -4.53 6.47
C TYR A 79 3.05 -3.42 5.44
N VAL A 80 3.86 -2.37 5.54
CA VAL A 80 3.98 -1.34 4.51
C VAL A 80 5.41 -0.82 4.46
N ILE A 81 5.96 -0.66 3.26
CA ILE A 81 7.18 0.12 3.03
C ILE A 81 6.75 1.52 2.60
N THR A 82 7.23 2.55 3.28
CA THR A 82 6.77 3.92 3.02
C THR A 82 7.77 5.00 3.43
N ASP A 83 7.78 6.12 2.71
CA ASP A 83 8.41 7.38 3.09
C ASP A 83 7.46 8.29 3.91
N MET A 84 6.22 7.87 4.14
CA MET A 84 5.18 8.62 4.88
C MET A 84 4.92 8.02 6.27
N ALA A 85 5.97 7.80 7.06
CA ALA A 85 5.87 7.12 8.35
C ALA A 85 4.84 7.76 9.31
N ASP A 86 4.81 9.09 9.37
CA ASP A 86 3.88 9.84 10.24
C ASP A 86 2.40 9.63 9.85
N TYR A 87 2.12 9.42 8.56
CA TYR A 87 0.77 9.15 8.10
C TYR A 87 0.31 7.78 8.59
N PHE A 88 1.13 6.75 8.39
CA PHE A 88 0.80 5.38 8.82
C PHE A 88 0.81 5.23 10.35
N ARG A 89 1.65 5.98 11.08
CA ARG A 89 1.64 6.00 12.54
C ARG A 89 0.29 6.46 13.11
N LYS A 90 -0.34 7.46 12.47
CA LYS A 90 -1.71 7.91 12.83
C LYS A 90 -2.78 6.85 12.56
N LEU A 91 -2.48 5.86 11.73
CA LEU A 91 -3.36 4.75 11.41
C LEU A 91 -3.10 3.50 12.26
N GLY A 92 -2.17 3.57 13.22
CA GLY A 92 -1.87 2.46 14.14
C GLY A 92 -0.64 1.64 13.76
N PHE A 93 0.05 1.97 12.67
CA PHE A 93 1.28 1.28 12.30
C PHE A 93 2.44 1.68 13.22
N VAL A 94 3.31 0.72 13.50
CA VAL A 94 4.54 0.90 14.26
C VAL A 94 5.73 0.61 13.36
N GLU A 95 6.74 1.47 13.45
CA GLU A 95 7.98 1.33 12.70
C GLU A 95 8.83 0.17 13.24
N MET A 96 9.30 -0.70 12.35
CA MET A 96 10.13 -1.85 12.69
C MET A 96 11.60 -1.42 12.74
N LYS A 97 12.22 -1.50 13.92
CA LYS A 97 13.63 -1.11 14.12
C LYS A 97 14.63 -2.19 13.66
N GLU A 98 14.24 -3.45 13.78
CA GLU A 98 15.05 -4.60 13.38
C GLU A 98 14.22 -5.49 12.48
N ILE A 99 14.72 -5.72 11.27
CA ILE A 99 14.07 -6.52 10.26
C ILE A 99 15.05 -7.62 9.89
N ALA A 100 14.60 -8.86 10.01
CA ALA A 100 15.35 -9.99 9.48
C ALA A 100 15.61 -9.72 7.99
N LYS A 101 16.86 -9.85 7.54
CA LYS A 101 17.26 -9.56 6.16
C LYS A 101 16.35 -10.23 5.12
N GLU A 102 15.88 -11.44 5.41
CA GLU A 102 14.93 -12.20 4.59
C GLU A 102 13.57 -11.49 4.41
N LEU A 103 13.07 -10.82 5.44
CA LEU A 103 11.85 -9.99 5.37
C LEU A 103 12.10 -8.76 4.50
N MET A 104 13.30 -8.17 4.58
CA MET A 104 13.68 -7.05 3.72
C MET A 104 13.75 -7.49 2.25
N ASP A 105 14.42 -8.61 1.96
CA ASP A 105 14.60 -9.13 0.59
C ASP A 105 13.27 -9.52 -0.08
N ALA A 106 12.33 -10.08 0.70
CA ALA A 106 11.00 -10.43 0.22
C ALA A 106 10.16 -9.20 -0.15
N LEU A 107 10.29 -8.12 0.62
CA LEU A 107 9.56 -6.86 0.39
C LEU A 107 10.26 -5.98 -0.69
N ASP A 108 11.60 -6.00 -0.75
CA ASP A 108 12.45 -5.23 -1.68
C ASP A 108 12.42 -5.76 -3.13
N THR A 109 12.19 -7.06 -3.34
CA THR A 109 11.95 -7.58 -4.70
C THR A 109 10.65 -7.05 -5.32
N THR A 110 9.77 -6.46 -4.51
CA THR A 110 8.42 -6.04 -4.92
C THR A 110 8.29 -4.53 -5.05
N CYS A 111 8.79 -3.77 -4.07
CA CYS A 111 9.01 -2.35 -4.22
C CYS A 111 10.36 -2.21 -4.92
N ARG A 112 10.44 -1.80 -6.20
CA ARG A 112 11.75 -1.41 -6.78
C ARG A 112 12.26 -0.19 -6.00
N VAL A 113 12.87 -0.40 -4.82
CA VAL A 113 13.47 0.63 -3.98
C VAL A 113 14.86 0.93 -4.54
N THR A 114 14.94 1.25 -5.83
CA THR A 114 16.15 1.83 -6.39
C THR A 114 16.11 3.32 -6.11
N GLY A 115 16.62 3.73 -4.93
CA GLY A 115 17.16 5.09 -4.75
C GLY A 115 16.42 6.08 -3.85
N LYS A 116 15.59 5.66 -2.88
CA LYS A 116 15.10 6.57 -1.82
C LYS A 116 15.51 6.11 -0.43
N SER A 117 16.42 6.85 0.18
CA SER A 117 17.11 6.61 1.44
C SER A 117 16.22 6.63 2.69
N ASP A 118 14.96 7.07 2.57
CA ASP A 118 14.09 7.41 3.70
C ASP A 118 12.89 6.46 3.89
N ASN A 119 12.83 5.37 3.12
CA ASN A 119 11.75 4.38 3.28
C ASN A 119 11.95 3.59 4.57
N VAL A 120 10.90 3.54 5.39
CA VAL A 120 10.83 2.67 6.57
C VAL A 120 9.80 1.58 6.36
N ILE A 121 9.97 0.47 7.06
CA ILE A 121 9.00 -0.61 7.10
C ILE A 121 8.19 -0.46 8.38
N MET A 122 6.87 -0.51 8.24
CA MET A 122 5.95 -0.43 9.36
C MET A 122 5.00 -1.62 9.36
N VAL A 123 4.52 -1.99 10.55
CA VAL A 123 3.57 -3.08 10.76
C VAL A 123 2.36 -2.57 11.56
N HIS A 124 1.17 -3.03 11.20
CA HIS A 124 -0.07 -2.85 11.95
C HIS A 124 -0.53 -4.18 12.54
#